data_AF-A0A6V8E0G0-F1
#
_entry.id   AF-A0A6V8E0G0-F1
#
_cell.length_a   1.000
_cell.length_b   1.000
_cell.length_c   1.000
_cell.angle_alpha   90.00
_cell.angle_beta   90.00
_cell.angle_gamma   90.00
#
_symmetry.space_group_name_H-M   'P 1'
#
loop_
_entity.id
_entity.type
_entity.pdbx_description
1 polymer ?
#
loop_
_entity_poly.entity_id
_entity_poly.type
_entity_poly.pdbx_seq_one_letter_code
_entity_poly.pdbx_strand_id
1 'polypeptide(L)'
;MLEPTQPASPDLEDKSSLLDLVKESAQQVAISSVLLAASVAWADGVVQLNEKNKLIEMAKREQELDPNFPFDKVTTWLSKPPSEQEVDAALAVLSQDSKSSEYIVRAQSIAEAHGSLGINAIIGSGIIAFLPVWLVFSLVPGIITGITVATSLKLYSSTNFKGISSEEETVLNWLSESLNEEGYDLQSRIKNSNWKNKIETLRTVMDERSMASRQEKWVPPKDTKPVQCPQYPERMPPSVTDIADSEYQEFRSKIVKRYMQALIGETWSSLEVAHNLPQSLDDELLNDIYWNSPFSRFLTSEFTDNDLTIFQTFFEQKSSEDILYKIDHSHLKDQKTYPGVYIASVIGLFRLIDEGLQVVSISINDKSFTPNQGESWERARLFLLQGSSLSLVGGVHASLHFPTDSVIAITRQYIPENNPIAKIIEAHSYLQLPLNYGVRWSPRSYAHNSPREIYTAFPGPREDVFHGFMTYYEGIEGNSAYPNYQFPLSPPEFPGPYCKALKQYYDVILEFCRTVANQSDLNNLVQWADELNALVPGFPSGKEITDSEILARVLTGYIHSVSVWHYLEHTLYSRLPVHHNPHRIRVEPPTGNDLKTEWWQRTRHTDLFRQEIARRMFYESHTV
;
A
#
# COMPACT_ATOMS: atom_id res chain seq x y z
N MET A 1 -8.02 75.44 -38.76
CA MET A 1 -9.11 75.79 -37.83
C MET A 1 -9.70 74.49 -37.32
N LEU A 2 -9.32 74.07 -36.12
CA LEU A 2 -10.01 73.05 -35.33
C LEU A 2 -9.91 73.50 -33.86
N GLU A 3 -11.07 73.70 -33.23
CA GLU A 3 -11.23 74.05 -31.82
C GLU A 3 -10.82 72.88 -30.90
N PRO A 4 -10.36 73.16 -29.66
CA PRO A 4 -10.18 72.14 -28.63
C PRO A 4 -11.43 72.01 -27.76
N THR A 5 -11.99 70.81 -27.66
CA THR A 5 -12.96 70.43 -26.63
C THR A 5 -12.25 70.08 -25.32
N GLN A 6 -12.71 70.68 -24.22
CA GLN A 6 -12.27 70.40 -22.85
C GLN A 6 -12.61 68.95 -22.43
N PRO A 7 -11.78 68.29 -21.59
CA PRO A 7 -12.22 67.10 -20.88
C PRO A 7 -12.97 67.48 -19.60
N ALA A 8 -14.16 66.90 -19.45
CA ALA A 8 -14.96 66.93 -18.24
C ALA A 8 -14.30 66.10 -17.13
N SER A 9 -14.24 66.69 -15.94
CA SER A 9 -13.94 65.99 -14.68
C SER A 9 -15.13 65.11 -14.29
N PRO A 10 -14.95 63.84 -13.88
CA PRO A 10 -15.94 63.12 -13.11
C PRO A 10 -15.65 63.23 -11.60
N ASP A 11 -16.72 63.54 -10.88
CA ASP A 11 -16.81 63.70 -9.43
C ASP A 11 -16.26 62.52 -8.63
N LEU A 12 -15.67 62.88 -7.49
CA LEU A 12 -14.93 62.03 -6.54
C LEU A 12 -15.81 61.58 -5.35
N GLU A 13 -17.12 61.45 -5.55
CA GLU A 13 -18.08 61.34 -4.43
C GLU A 13 -18.60 59.94 -4.07
N ASP A 14 -18.15 58.83 -4.69
CA ASP A 14 -18.75 57.50 -4.40
C ASP A 14 -17.75 56.37 -4.10
N LYS A 15 -16.61 56.69 -3.46
CA LYS A 15 -15.63 55.68 -3.02
C LYS A 15 -15.74 55.31 -1.53
N SER A 16 -16.37 56.14 -0.69
CA SER A 16 -16.58 55.80 0.72
C SER A 16 -17.68 54.75 0.88
N SER A 17 -18.77 54.84 0.11
CA SER A 17 -19.90 53.91 0.18
C SER A 17 -19.50 52.45 -0.10
N LEU A 18 -18.63 52.24 -1.10
CA LEU A 18 -18.15 50.90 -1.48
C LEU A 18 -17.23 50.30 -0.41
N LEU A 19 -16.36 51.12 0.20
CA LEU A 19 -15.46 50.69 1.28
C LEU A 19 -16.23 50.34 2.55
N ASP A 20 -17.32 51.07 2.83
CA ASP A 20 -18.19 50.80 3.96
C ASP A 20 -19.01 49.52 3.75
N LEU A 21 -19.53 49.29 2.54
CA LEU A 21 -20.20 48.04 2.14
C LEU A 21 -19.29 46.81 2.24
N VAL A 22 -18.01 46.95 1.83
CA VAL A 22 -17.02 45.86 1.94
C VAL A 22 -16.68 45.57 3.40
N LYS A 23 -16.56 46.60 4.24
CA LYS A 23 -16.33 46.43 5.68
C LYS A 23 -17.51 45.76 6.38
N GLU A 24 -18.73 46.18 6.09
CA GLU A 24 -19.96 45.60 6.65
C GLU A 24 -20.11 44.13 6.26
N SER A 25 -19.84 43.79 4.99
CA SER A 25 -19.87 42.41 4.51
C SER A 25 -18.80 41.54 5.19
N ALA A 26 -17.57 42.04 5.31
CA ALA A 26 -16.48 41.33 5.97
C ALA A 26 -16.76 41.11 7.47
N GLN A 27 -17.33 42.12 8.13
CA GLN A 27 -17.73 42.04 9.53
C GLN A 27 -18.83 40.99 9.74
N GLN A 28 -19.83 40.94 8.85
CA GLN A 28 -20.92 39.98 8.95
C GLN A 28 -20.43 38.54 8.76
N VAL A 29 -19.49 38.30 7.84
CA VAL A 29 -18.87 36.99 7.62
C VAL A 29 -18.04 36.55 8.83
N ALA A 30 -17.27 37.45 9.45
CA ALA A 30 -16.49 37.14 10.65
C ALA A 30 -17.41 36.74 11.82
N ILE A 31 -18.50 37.50 12.02
CA ILE A 31 -19.51 37.20 13.05
C ILE A 31 -20.18 35.84 12.81
N SER A 32 -20.62 35.57 11.57
CA SER A 32 -21.25 34.29 11.21
C SER A 32 -20.30 33.09 11.38
N SER A 33 -19.01 33.28 11.15
CA SER A 33 -17.99 32.22 11.30
C SER A 33 -17.74 31.85 12.77
N VAL A 34 -17.64 32.86 13.65
CA VAL A 34 -17.45 32.63 15.09
C VAL A 34 -18.70 32.05 15.75
N LEU A 35 -19.89 32.45 15.29
CA LEU A 35 -21.17 31.88 15.71
C LEU A 35 -21.29 30.39 15.38
N LEU A 36 -20.92 29.97 14.17
CA LEU A 36 -20.87 28.56 13.81
C LEU A 36 -19.88 27.80 14.68
N ALA A 37 -18.65 28.33 14.85
CA ALA A 37 -17.63 27.71 15.70
C ALA A 37 -18.09 27.52 17.15
N ALA A 38 -18.80 28.50 17.72
CA ALA A 38 -19.40 28.39 19.05
C ALA A 38 -20.50 27.32 19.09
N SER A 39 -21.34 27.21 18.05
CA SER A 39 -22.36 26.16 17.93
C SER A 39 -21.76 24.76 17.88
N VAL A 40 -20.65 24.59 17.15
CA VAL A 40 -19.90 23.33 17.07
C VAL A 40 -19.38 22.90 18.43
N ALA A 41 -18.84 23.85 19.20
CA ALA A 41 -18.28 23.56 20.51
C ALA A 41 -19.35 23.05 21.51
N TRP A 42 -20.63 23.23 21.21
CA TRP A 42 -21.76 22.69 21.97
C TRP A 42 -22.25 21.32 21.50
N ALA A 43 -21.61 20.68 20.50
CA ALA A 43 -22.09 19.42 19.90
C ALA A 43 -22.31 18.28 20.92
N ASP A 44 -21.51 18.24 21.99
CA ASP A 44 -21.62 17.24 23.07
C ASP A 44 -22.39 17.77 24.30
N GLY A 45 -23.11 18.89 24.17
CA GLY A 45 -23.90 19.51 25.24
C GLY A 45 -23.09 20.29 26.28
N VAL A 46 -21.76 20.37 26.16
CA VAL A 46 -20.85 21.16 27.00
C VAL A 46 -19.67 21.66 26.17
N VAL A 47 -19.34 22.95 26.26
CA VAL A 47 -18.10 23.50 25.66
C VAL A 47 -16.90 23.18 26.54
N GLN A 48 -15.88 22.54 26.00
CA GLN A 48 -14.66 22.24 26.75
C GLN A 48 -13.86 23.52 27.05
N LEU A 49 -13.21 23.58 28.22
CA LEU A 49 -12.48 24.78 28.67
C LEU A 49 -11.43 25.25 27.65
N ASN A 50 -10.73 24.32 27.01
CA ASN A 50 -9.72 24.65 26.00
C ASN A 50 -10.34 25.25 24.71
N GLU A 51 -11.52 24.79 24.31
CA GLU A 51 -12.25 25.30 23.14
C GLU A 51 -12.82 26.69 23.43
N LYS A 52 -13.41 26.85 24.62
CA LYS A 52 -13.87 28.15 25.12
C LYS A 52 -12.76 29.19 25.11
N ASN A 53 -11.58 28.85 25.62
CA ASN A 53 -10.45 29.78 25.66
C ASN A 53 -9.98 30.17 24.26
N LYS A 54 -9.92 29.22 23.31
CA LYS A 54 -9.55 29.50 21.92
C LYS A 54 -10.55 30.42 21.23
N LEU A 55 -11.85 30.17 21.39
CA LEU A 55 -12.90 30.99 20.77
C LEU A 55 -12.96 32.40 21.38
N ILE A 56 -12.65 32.54 22.68
CA ILE A 56 -12.45 33.83 23.34
C ILE A 56 -11.24 34.56 22.74
N GLU A 57 -10.10 33.90 22.54
CA GLU A 57 -8.93 34.54 21.93
C GLU A 57 -9.19 34.97 20.48
N MET A 58 -9.88 34.14 19.69
CA MET A 58 -10.29 34.49 18.33
C MET A 58 -11.18 35.73 18.32
N ALA A 59 -12.22 35.73 19.14
CA ALA A 59 -13.14 36.87 19.24
C ALA A 59 -12.44 38.16 19.71
N LYS A 60 -11.44 38.07 20.59
CA LYS A 60 -10.62 39.23 20.99
C LYS A 60 -9.82 39.78 19.81
N ARG A 61 -9.19 38.91 19.02
CA ARG A 61 -8.43 39.34 17.83
C ARG A 61 -9.33 39.99 16.79
N GLU A 62 -10.52 39.44 16.55
CA GLU A 62 -11.49 40.08 15.65
C GLU A 62 -11.94 41.44 16.20
N GLN A 63 -12.10 41.58 17.52
CA GLN A 63 -12.41 42.88 18.15
C GLN A 63 -11.25 43.89 18.09
N GLU A 64 -10.00 43.43 18.11
CA GLU A 64 -8.82 44.28 17.91
C GLU A 64 -8.74 44.80 16.46
N LEU A 65 -9.17 43.99 15.48
CA LEU A 65 -9.20 44.36 14.06
C LEU A 65 -10.43 45.22 13.72
N ASP A 66 -11.56 44.94 14.35
CA ASP A 66 -12.81 45.68 14.25
C ASP A 66 -13.40 45.94 15.64
N PRO A 67 -13.26 47.17 16.18
CA PRO A 67 -13.78 47.53 17.49
C PRO A 67 -15.30 47.29 17.68
N ASN A 68 -16.06 47.19 16.58
CA ASN A 68 -17.50 46.92 16.61
C ASN A 68 -17.85 45.43 16.62
N PHE A 69 -16.86 44.53 16.56
CA PHE A 69 -17.10 43.09 16.63
C PHE A 69 -17.82 42.74 17.97
N PRO A 70 -18.94 41.99 17.93
CA PRO A 70 -19.80 41.76 19.09
C PRO A 70 -19.22 40.67 20.02
N PHE A 71 -18.07 40.95 20.62
CA PHE A 71 -17.35 40.03 21.52
C PHE A 71 -18.22 39.50 22.67
N ASP A 72 -19.07 40.35 23.24
CA ASP A 72 -19.99 39.97 24.33
C ASP A 72 -21.02 38.93 23.89
N LYS A 73 -21.45 38.96 22.61
CA LYS A 73 -22.31 37.90 22.07
C LYS A 73 -21.57 36.58 21.97
N VAL A 74 -20.31 36.59 21.55
CA VAL A 74 -19.49 35.37 21.49
C VAL A 74 -19.30 34.76 22.87
N THR A 75 -18.97 35.55 23.89
CA THR A 75 -18.83 35.04 25.26
C THR A 75 -20.15 34.51 25.82
N THR A 76 -21.28 35.09 25.40
CA THR A 76 -22.62 34.59 25.69
C THR A 76 -22.86 33.23 25.02
N TRP A 77 -22.56 33.09 23.72
CA TRP A 77 -22.66 31.82 22.99
C TRP A 77 -21.76 30.71 23.55
N LEU A 78 -20.63 31.04 24.15
CA LEU A 78 -19.75 30.06 24.82
C LEU A 78 -20.21 29.67 26.22
N SER A 79 -21.21 30.37 26.75
CA SER A 79 -21.79 30.11 28.06
C SER A 79 -23.20 29.53 27.95
N LYS A 80 -23.87 29.73 26.81
CA LYS A 80 -25.14 29.11 26.42
C LYS A 80 -25.15 28.92 24.90
N PRO A 81 -25.65 27.80 24.37
CA PRO A 81 -25.65 27.57 22.93
C PRO A 81 -26.41 28.67 22.18
N PRO A 82 -25.96 29.05 20.96
CA PRO A 82 -26.72 29.94 20.10
C PRO A 82 -28.09 29.38 19.74
N SER A 83 -29.04 30.26 19.42
CA SER A 83 -30.34 29.83 18.93
C SER A 83 -30.27 29.30 17.50
N GLU A 84 -31.16 28.39 17.14
CA GLU A 84 -31.28 27.82 15.79
C GLU A 84 -31.45 28.93 14.72
N GLN A 85 -32.24 29.96 15.03
CA GLN A 85 -32.42 31.13 14.16
C GLN A 85 -31.13 31.92 13.91
N GLU A 86 -30.25 32.01 14.90
CA GLU A 86 -28.94 32.65 14.73
C GLU A 86 -28.04 31.81 13.81
N VAL A 87 -28.05 30.48 13.97
CA VAL A 87 -27.28 29.55 13.13
C VAL A 87 -27.76 29.59 11.68
N ASP A 88 -29.08 29.54 11.46
CA ASP A 88 -29.67 29.59 10.13
C ASP A 88 -29.38 30.91 9.42
N ALA A 89 -29.47 32.03 10.14
CA ALA A 89 -29.11 33.34 9.60
C ALA A 89 -27.63 33.41 9.21
N ALA A 90 -26.74 32.80 9.99
CA ALA A 90 -25.31 32.74 9.69
C ALA A 90 -25.02 31.88 8.45
N LEU A 91 -25.68 30.73 8.31
CA LEU A 91 -25.56 29.87 7.13
C LEU A 91 -26.07 30.57 5.87
N ALA A 92 -27.19 31.31 5.99
CA ALA A 92 -27.73 32.10 4.88
C ALA A 92 -26.73 33.17 4.40
N VAL A 93 -26.10 33.91 5.32
CA VAL A 93 -25.06 34.91 4.99
C VAL A 93 -23.87 34.25 4.28
N LEU A 94 -23.37 33.13 4.80
CA LEU A 94 -22.21 32.43 4.22
C LEU A 94 -22.51 31.79 2.86
N SER A 95 -23.75 31.38 2.62
CA SER A 95 -24.19 30.76 1.36
C SER A 95 -24.27 31.74 0.18
N GLN A 96 -24.34 33.05 0.46
CA GLN A 96 -24.43 34.09 -0.56
C GLN A 96 -23.06 34.50 -1.13
N ASP A 97 -21.96 34.08 -0.50
CA ASP A 97 -20.60 34.29 -1.02
C ASP A 97 -20.21 33.17 -2.01
N SER A 98 -20.07 33.54 -3.28
CA SER A 98 -19.77 32.66 -4.42
C SER A 98 -18.48 31.84 -4.30
N LYS A 99 -17.57 32.17 -3.38
CA LYS A 99 -16.39 31.32 -3.08
C LYS A 99 -16.69 30.24 -2.04
N SER A 100 -17.67 30.44 -1.17
CA SER A 100 -18.04 29.52 -0.09
C SER A 100 -18.83 28.31 -0.58
N SER A 101 -19.56 28.45 -1.69
CA SER A 101 -20.30 27.36 -2.34
C SER A 101 -19.40 26.24 -2.87
N GLU A 102 -18.17 26.54 -3.29
CA GLU A 102 -17.17 25.53 -3.69
C GLU A 102 -16.64 24.73 -2.50
N TYR A 103 -16.55 25.35 -1.32
CA TYR A 103 -16.15 24.68 -0.07
C TYR A 103 -17.26 23.80 0.51
N ILE A 104 -18.54 24.18 0.37
CA ILE A 104 -19.69 23.36 0.80
C ILE A 104 -19.74 22.06 -0.02
N VAL A 105 -19.52 22.14 -1.34
CA VAL A 105 -19.44 20.97 -2.23
C VAL A 105 -18.25 20.06 -1.88
N ARG A 106 -17.12 20.64 -1.45
CA ARG A 106 -15.91 19.90 -1.07
C ARG A 106 -16.01 19.26 0.33
N ALA A 107 -16.68 19.91 1.27
CA ALA A 107 -16.99 19.35 2.59
C ALA A 107 -17.99 18.18 2.49
N GLN A 108 -18.98 18.28 1.59
CA GLN A 108 -19.87 17.17 1.24
C GLN A 108 -19.09 15.97 0.67
N SER A 109 -18.15 16.19 -0.25
CA SER A 109 -17.36 15.08 -0.81
C SER A 109 -16.43 14.40 0.20
N ILE A 110 -15.97 15.13 1.23
CA ILE A 110 -15.13 14.58 2.31
C ILE A 110 -15.99 13.79 3.31
N ALA A 111 -17.19 14.27 3.65
CA ALA A 111 -18.14 13.52 4.47
C ALA A 111 -18.57 12.19 3.79
N GLU A 112 -18.71 12.20 2.46
CA GLU A 112 -18.96 11.01 1.63
C GLU A 112 -17.78 10.02 1.61
N ALA A 113 -16.54 10.51 1.65
CA ALA A 113 -15.33 9.67 1.65
C ALA A 113 -15.07 8.94 2.99
N HIS A 114 -15.61 9.47 4.10
CA HIS A 114 -15.37 8.95 5.45
C HIS A 114 -16.54 8.12 6.02
N GLY A 115 -17.67 7.99 5.32
CA GLY A 115 -18.77 7.08 5.69
C GLY A 115 -19.47 7.42 7.01
N SER A 116 -19.41 8.67 7.48
CA SER A 116 -20.12 9.12 8.67
C SER A 116 -21.47 9.73 8.29
N LEU A 117 -22.57 9.01 8.51
CA LEU A 117 -23.91 9.59 8.52
C LEU A 117 -24.11 10.28 9.87
N GLY A 118 -23.83 11.58 9.92
CA GLY A 118 -24.10 12.41 11.08
C GLY A 118 -23.72 13.87 10.82
N ILE A 119 -24.67 14.76 11.05
CA ILE A 119 -24.55 16.23 10.90
C ILE A 119 -23.33 16.81 11.65
N ASN A 120 -22.83 16.12 12.68
CA ASN A 120 -21.63 16.50 13.43
C ASN A 120 -20.32 16.43 12.60
N ALA A 121 -20.25 15.65 11.52
CA ALA A 121 -19.07 15.59 10.64
C ALA A 121 -19.01 16.73 9.60
N ILE A 122 -20.17 17.24 9.18
CA ILE A 122 -20.30 18.42 8.29
C ILE A 122 -19.76 19.66 9.00
N ILE A 123 -19.99 19.74 10.30
CA ILE A 123 -19.65 20.87 11.13
C ILE A 123 -18.14 20.93 11.44
N GLY A 124 -17.47 19.77 11.58
CA GLY A 124 -16.02 19.70 11.78
C GLY A 124 -15.18 20.02 10.52
N SER A 125 -15.73 19.83 9.32
CA SER A 125 -15.02 20.07 8.05
C SER A 125 -15.24 21.47 7.47
N GLY A 126 -16.27 22.21 7.94
CA GLY A 126 -16.50 23.61 7.58
C GLY A 126 -15.55 24.63 8.24
N ILE A 127 -14.85 24.26 9.32
CA ILE A 127 -13.98 25.17 10.09
C ILE A 127 -12.60 25.42 9.42
N ILE A 128 -12.25 24.69 8.34
CA ILE A 128 -10.88 24.65 7.80
C ILE A 128 -10.58 25.76 6.76
N ALA A 129 -11.56 26.60 6.39
CA ALA A 129 -11.39 27.50 5.24
C ALA A 129 -10.73 28.88 5.50
N PHE A 130 -10.45 29.32 6.74
CA PHE A 130 -10.08 30.73 6.97
C PHE A 130 -8.93 30.95 7.96
N LEU A 131 -7.78 30.33 7.69
CA LEU A 131 -6.47 30.77 8.21
C LEU A 131 -5.61 31.27 7.03
N PRO A 132 -4.67 32.22 7.23
CA PRO A 132 -3.76 32.65 6.18
C PRO A 132 -3.11 31.42 5.55
N VAL A 133 -3.16 31.35 4.22
CA VAL A 133 -2.81 30.19 3.39
C VAL A 133 -1.54 29.47 3.89
N TRP A 134 -0.53 30.18 4.39
CA TRP A 134 0.72 29.58 4.87
C TRP A 134 0.64 28.82 6.22
N LEU A 135 -0.32 29.15 7.10
CA LEU A 135 -0.51 28.49 8.41
C LEU A 135 -1.38 27.21 8.33
N VAL A 136 -2.33 27.16 7.38
CA VAL A 136 -3.14 25.96 7.09
C VAL A 136 -2.28 24.83 6.55
N PHE A 137 -1.31 25.17 5.69
CA PHE A 137 -0.39 24.18 5.10
C PHE A 137 0.61 23.58 6.09
N SER A 138 0.79 24.16 7.30
CA SER A 138 1.84 23.72 8.23
C SER A 138 1.34 23.09 9.55
N LEU A 139 0.08 23.31 9.98
CA LEU A 139 -0.38 22.86 11.31
C LEU A 139 -1.65 21.98 11.32
N VAL A 140 -2.59 22.19 10.39
CA VAL A 140 -3.93 21.57 10.47
C VAL A 140 -3.94 20.06 10.19
N PRO A 141 -3.19 19.54 9.20
CA PRO A 141 -3.15 18.09 8.99
C PRO A 141 -2.39 17.35 10.09
N GLY A 142 -1.40 18.00 10.72
CA GLY A 142 -0.68 17.45 11.87
C GLY A 142 -1.56 17.31 13.13
N ILE A 143 -2.56 18.19 13.30
CA ILE A 143 -3.52 18.12 14.40
C ILE A 143 -4.57 17.03 14.14
N ILE A 144 -5.07 16.89 12.92
CA ILE A 144 -6.06 15.84 12.58
C ILE A 144 -5.41 14.45 12.60
N THR A 145 -4.20 14.30 12.05
CA THR A 145 -3.42 13.07 12.16
C THR A 145 -2.98 12.84 13.61
N GLY A 146 -2.61 13.88 14.35
CA GLY A 146 -2.29 13.80 15.78
C GLY A 146 -3.47 13.33 16.63
N ILE A 147 -4.69 13.81 16.36
CA ILE A 147 -5.93 13.38 17.03
C ILE A 147 -6.32 11.96 16.62
N THR A 148 -6.20 11.61 15.33
CA THR A 148 -6.50 10.27 14.83
C THR A 148 -5.50 9.24 15.38
N VAL A 149 -4.23 9.59 15.47
CA VAL A 149 -3.15 8.78 16.06
C VAL A 149 -3.29 8.71 17.58
N ALA A 150 -3.62 9.79 18.27
CA ALA A 150 -3.85 9.79 19.72
C ALA A 150 -5.10 8.97 20.09
N THR A 151 -6.17 9.07 19.29
CA THR A 151 -7.38 8.26 19.46
C THR A 151 -7.10 6.78 19.14
N SER A 152 -6.31 6.51 18.09
CA SER A 152 -5.84 5.15 17.75
C SER A 152 -4.90 4.57 18.81
N LEU A 153 -4.04 5.38 19.44
CA LEU A 153 -3.15 4.99 20.55
C LEU A 153 -3.94 4.78 21.86
N LYS A 154 -5.01 5.53 22.08
CA LYS A 154 -5.93 5.35 23.22
C LYS A 154 -6.83 4.11 23.02
N LEU A 155 -7.20 3.78 21.78
CA LEU A 155 -7.81 2.49 21.42
C LEU A 155 -6.80 1.33 21.54
N TYR A 156 -5.53 1.56 21.18
CA TYR A 156 -4.43 0.60 21.32
C TYR A 156 -4.16 0.21 22.78
N SER A 157 -4.45 1.09 23.74
CA SER A 157 -4.27 0.81 25.17
C SER A 157 -5.50 0.22 25.88
N SER A 158 -6.69 0.17 25.24
CA SER A 158 -7.95 -0.01 25.98
C SER A 158 -8.92 -1.11 25.55
N THR A 159 -8.67 -1.97 24.55
CA THR A 159 -9.70 -2.96 24.16
C THR A 159 -9.24 -4.40 23.99
N ASN A 160 -9.44 -5.18 25.06
CA ASN A 160 -10.06 -6.51 24.98
C ASN A 160 -11.57 -6.30 24.78
N PHE A 161 -12.17 -6.55 23.61
CA PHE A 161 -13.64 -6.63 23.49
C PHE A 161 -14.14 -7.55 22.36
N LYS A 162 -15.26 -8.22 22.66
CA LYS A 162 -16.01 -9.23 21.91
C LYS A 162 -17.17 -8.60 21.10
N GLY A 163 -17.45 -9.15 19.92
CA GLY A 163 -18.79 -9.23 19.30
C GLY A 163 -19.28 -8.05 18.45
N ILE A 164 -19.92 -8.35 17.31
CA ILE A 164 -20.62 -7.44 16.39
C ILE A 164 -22.10 -7.31 16.85
N SER A 165 -22.64 -6.09 16.93
CA SER A 165 -23.99 -5.77 17.39
C SER A 165 -25.01 -5.65 16.24
N SER A 166 -26.29 -5.83 16.59
CA SER A 166 -27.53 -5.72 15.81
C SER A 166 -27.83 -4.34 15.16
N GLU A 167 -26.84 -3.45 15.10
CA GLU A 167 -27.02 -2.05 14.68
C GLU A 167 -26.89 -1.90 13.15
N GLU A 168 -26.11 -2.74 12.48
CA GLU A 168 -25.96 -2.69 11.01
C GLU A 168 -27.25 -3.11 10.28
N GLU A 169 -28.00 -4.08 10.83
CA GLU A 169 -29.28 -4.54 10.28
C GLU A 169 -30.40 -3.49 10.48
N THR A 170 -30.30 -2.69 11.55
CA THR A 170 -31.24 -1.62 11.87
C THR A 170 -31.10 -0.44 10.91
N VAL A 171 -29.87 -0.08 10.53
CA VAL A 171 -29.60 1.01 9.57
C VAL A 171 -30.06 0.64 8.15
N LEU A 172 -29.94 -0.62 7.75
CA LEU A 172 -30.39 -1.09 6.45
C LEU A 172 -31.93 -1.09 6.32
N ASN A 173 -32.64 -1.50 7.38
CA ASN A 173 -34.11 -1.43 7.38
C ASN A 173 -34.61 0.03 7.39
N TRP A 174 -33.96 0.90 8.15
CA TRP A 174 -34.30 2.33 8.18
C TRP A 174 -34.08 3.03 6.83
N LEU A 175 -33.00 2.72 6.11
CA LEU A 175 -32.73 3.28 4.78
C LEU A 175 -33.72 2.76 3.72
N SER A 176 -34.13 1.49 3.82
CA SER A 176 -35.12 0.88 2.91
C SER A 176 -36.52 1.47 3.10
N GLU A 177 -36.91 1.77 4.34
CA GLU A 177 -38.21 2.37 4.68
C GLU A 177 -38.25 3.86 4.30
N SER A 178 -37.19 4.61 4.62
CA SER A 178 -37.12 6.06 4.34
C SER A 178 -37.12 6.40 2.84
N LEU A 179 -36.62 5.50 1.99
CA LEU A 179 -36.59 5.70 0.54
C LEU A 179 -37.91 5.37 -0.16
N ASN A 180 -38.85 4.69 0.50
CA ASN A 180 -40.17 4.35 -0.05
C ASN A 180 -41.27 5.36 0.32
N GLU A 181 -41.12 6.13 1.40
CA GLU A 181 -42.18 7.03 1.90
C GLU A 181 -42.25 8.38 1.16
N GLU A 182 -41.21 8.83 0.45
CA GLU A 182 -41.18 10.17 -0.16
C GLU A 182 -41.47 10.24 -1.67
N GLY A 183 -41.95 9.17 -2.32
CA GLY A 183 -42.36 9.24 -3.73
C GLY A 183 -41.22 9.60 -4.71
N TYR A 184 -39.98 9.24 -4.37
CA TYR A 184 -38.80 9.48 -5.19
C TYR A 184 -38.76 8.53 -6.41
N ASP A 185 -39.02 9.06 -7.62
CA ASP A 185 -38.89 8.31 -8.87
C ASP A 185 -37.40 8.07 -9.24
N LEU A 186 -36.87 6.98 -8.69
CA LEU A 186 -35.51 6.48 -8.88
C LEU A 186 -35.20 6.15 -10.36
N GLN A 187 -36.20 5.77 -11.16
CA GLN A 187 -35.97 5.36 -12.55
C GLN A 187 -35.59 6.52 -13.47
N SER A 188 -36.10 7.72 -13.20
CA SER A 188 -35.77 8.92 -13.99
C SER A 188 -34.30 9.35 -13.83
N ARG A 189 -33.72 9.16 -12.64
CA ARG A 189 -32.35 9.61 -12.31
C ARG A 189 -31.25 8.59 -12.58
N ILE A 190 -31.58 7.30 -12.67
CA ILE A 190 -30.64 6.24 -13.12
C ILE A 190 -30.14 6.47 -14.56
N LYS A 191 -30.84 7.30 -15.36
CA LYS A 191 -30.39 7.70 -16.71
C LYS A 191 -29.23 8.72 -16.73
N ASN A 192 -28.84 9.29 -15.59
CA ASN A 192 -27.72 10.22 -15.52
C ASN A 192 -26.42 9.45 -15.19
N SER A 193 -25.47 9.39 -16.14
CA SER A 193 -24.25 8.56 -16.08
C SER A 193 -23.39 8.81 -14.83
N ASN A 194 -23.44 10.02 -14.27
CA ASN A 194 -22.73 10.36 -13.03
C ASN A 194 -23.28 9.64 -11.79
N TRP A 195 -24.59 9.40 -11.71
CA TRP A 195 -25.20 8.70 -10.57
C TRP A 195 -24.97 7.20 -10.64
N LYS A 196 -24.96 6.63 -11.85
CA LYS A 196 -24.60 5.22 -12.07
C LYS A 196 -23.16 4.94 -11.60
N ASN A 197 -22.20 5.81 -11.93
CA ASN A 197 -20.82 5.70 -11.46
C ASN A 197 -20.68 5.87 -9.93
N LYS A 198 -21.45 6.77 -9.31
CA LYS A 198 -21.46 6.96 -7.86
C LYS A 198 -22.02 5.76 -7.10
N ILE A 199 -23.13 5.20 -7.58
CA ILE A 199 -23.74 3.98 -7.00
C ILE A 199 -22.81 2.78 -7.18
N GLU A 200 -22.16 2.65 -8.34
CA GLU A 200 -21.19 1.57 -8.59
C GLU A 200 -19.94 1.70 -7.69
N THR A 201 -19.49 2.93 -7.43
CA THR A 201 -18.37 3.19 -6.50
C THR A 201 -18.74 2.83 -5.06
N LEU A 202 -19.94 3.20 -4.60
CA LEU A 202 -20.43 2.84 -3.26
C LEU A 202 -20.62 1.33 -3.12
N ARG A 203 -21.20 0.66 -4.14
CA ARG A 203 -21.35 -0.79 -4.17
C ARG A 203 -19.98 -1.49 -4.14
N THR A 204 -19.01 -1.01 -4.91
CA THR A 204 -17.62 -1.51 -4.90
C THR A 204 -16.98 -1.41 -3.51
N VAL A 205 -17.07 -0.24 -2.84
CA VAL A 205 -16.51 -0.05 -1.50
C VAL A 205 -17.19 -0.92 -0.45
N MET A 206 -18.50 -1.13 -0.57
CA MET A 206 -19.26 -1.99 0.34
C MET A 206 -18.98 -3.48 0.09
N ASP A 207 -18.81 -3.90 -1.16
CA ASP A 207 -18.45 -5.27 -1.52
C ASP A 207 -17.01 -5.62 -1.12
N GLU A 208 -16.06 -4.69 -1.27
CA GLU A 208 -14.68 -4.85 -0.75
C GLU A 208 -14.67 -5.02 0.78
N ARG A 209 -15.56 -4.31 1.50
CA ARG A 209 -15.68 -4.42 2.98
C ARG A 209 -16.40 -5.70 3.41
N SER A 210 -17.38 -6.17 2.64
CA SER A 210 -18.13 -7.41 2.95
C SER A 210 -17.27 -8.66 2.72
N MET A 211 -16.39 -8.65 1.71
CA MET A 211 -15.37 -9.69 1.54
C MET A 211 -14.37 -9.74 2.71
N ALA A 212 -14.04 -8.58 3.29
CA ALA A 212 -13.09 -8.50 4.40
C ALA A 212 -13.67 -8.89 5.78
N SER A 213 -14.99 -9.05 5.95
CA SER A 213 -15.61 -9.18 7.28
C SER A 213 -15.71 -10.61 7.84
N ARG A 214 -15.22 -11.64 7.13
CA ARG A 214 -15.30 -13.06 7.54
C ARG A 214 -13.98 -13.68 7.99
N GLN A 215 -13.09 -12.93 8.64
CA GLN A 215 -11.84 -13.51 9.15
C GLN A 215 -11.86 -13.63 10.67
N GLU A 216 -12.07 -14.86 11.15
CA GLU A 216 -11.85 -15.23 12.55
C GLU A 216 -10.40 -14.92 12.93
N LYS A 217 -10.21 -14.34 14.13
CA LYS A 217 -8.90 -14.16 14.76
C LYS A 217 -8.31 -15.53 15.08
N TRP A 218 -7.71 -16.18 14.10
CA TRP A 218 -6.99 -17.42 14.30
C TRP A 218 -5.56 -17.11 14.76
N VAL A 219 -5.25 -17.44 16.01
CA VAL A 219 -3.90 -17.38 16.58
C VAL A 219 -3.40 -18.81 16.69
N PRO A 220 -2.23 -19.16 16.13
CA PRO A 220 -1.70 -20.51 16.25
C PRO A 220 -1.41 -20.86 17.72
N PRO A 221 -1.57 -22.13 18.13
CA PRO A 221 -0.98 -22.62 19.36
C PRO A 221 0.53 -22.33 19.39
N LYS A 222 1.06 -21.95 20.56
CA LYS A 222 2.50 -21.80 20.76
C LYS A 222 3.15 -23.20 20.75
N ASP A 223 4.12 -23.40 19.86
CA ASP A 223 4.96 -24.58 19.81
C ASP A 223 6.43 -24.15 19.71
N THR A 224 7.28 -24.82 20.50
CA THR A 224 8.71 -24.53 20.57
C THR A 224 9.45 -25.08 19.34
N LYS A 225 8.87 -26.05 18.63
CA LYS A 225 9.37 -26.52 17.34
C LYS A 225 8.65 -25.82 16.19
N PRO A 226 9.31 -25.61 15.04
CA PRO A 226 8.61 -25.26 13.81
C PRO A 226 7.53 -26.29 13.50
N VAL A 227 6.32 -25.81 13.26
CA VAL A 227 5.17 -26.66 12.88
C VAL A 227 4.83 -26.43 11.41
N GLN A 228 4.36 -27.47 10.72
CA GLN A 228 3.79 -27.30 9.38
C GLN A 228 2.75 -26.17 9.40
N CYS A 229 2.72 -25.34 8.35
CA CYS A 229 1.87 -24.16 8.38
C CYS A 229 0.40 -24.56 8.59
N PRO A 230 -0.25 -24.16 9.71
CA PRO A 230 -1.57 -24.69 10.03
C PRO A 230 -2.69 -24.28 9.06
N GLN A 231 -2.53 -23.14 8.38
CA GLN A 231 -3.50 -22.63 7.41
C GLN A 231 -3.39 -23.36 6.06
N TYR A 232 -2.17 -23.72 5.66
CA TYR A 232 -1.86 -24.33 4.38
C TYR A 232 -0.77 -25.39 4.57
N PRO A 233 -1.11 -26.54 5.18
CA PRO A 233 -0.15 -27.60 5.44
C PRO A 233 0.52 -28.05 4.13
N GLU A 234 1.83 -28.31 4.17
CA GLU A 234 2.65 -28.79 3.04
C GLU A 234 2.83 -27.80 1.86
N ARG A 235 1.91 -26.84 1.70
CA ARG A 235 1.94 -25.83 0.64
C ARG A 235 2.70 -24.56 1.02
N MET A 236 2.97 -24.36 2.31
CA MET A 236 3.78 -23.25 2.81
C MET A 236 4.92 -23.73 3.71
N PRO A 237 6.00 -22.93 3.84
CA PRO A 237 7.09 -23.24 4.76
C PRO A 237 6.59 -23.41 6.20
N PRO A 238 7.23 -24.28 7.01
CA PRO A 238 6.93 -24.41 8.42
C PRO A 238 6.94 -23.06 9.15
N SER A 239 6.16 -22.95 10.21
CA SER A 239 5.98 -21.73 11.01
C SER A 239 6.58 -21.91 12.39
N VAL A 240 7.28 -20.89 12.86
CA VAL A 240 7.63 -20.77 14.28
C VAL A 240 6.53 -19.97 14.97
N THR A 241 5.85 -20.55 15.96
CA THR A 241 4.67 -19.95 16.59
C THR A 241 4.90 -19.54 18.04
N ASP A 242 5.90 -20.12 18.73
CA ASP A 242 6.34 -19.66 20.05
C ASP A 242 7.45 -18.60 19.93
N ILE A 243 7.02 -17.35 19.75
CA ILE A 243 7.92 -16.20 19.81
C ILE A 243 8.06 -15.76 21.26
N ALA A 244 9.30 -15.58 21.72
CA ALA A 244 9.58 -15.07 23.04
C ALA A 244 8.98 -13.66 23.22
N ASP A 245 8.29 -13.44 24.34
CA ASP A 245 7.60 -12.17 24.58
C ASP A 245 8.55 -10.96 24.52
N SER A 246 9.80 -11.13 24.99
CA SER A 246 10.84 -10.09 24.91
C SER A 246 11.20 -9.72 23.47
N GLU A 247 11.41 -10.71 22.59
CA GLU A 247 11.68 -10.48 21.17
C GLU A 247 10.49 -9.81 20.49
N TYR A 248 9.26 -10.23 20.84
CA TYR A 248 8.05 -9.62 20.28
C TYR A 248 7.85 -8.17 20.76
N GLN A 249 8.13 -7.85 22.02
CA GLN A 249 8.10 -6.46 22.50
C GLN A 249 9.18 -5.62 21.84
N GLU A 250 10.37 -6.17 21.64
CA GLU A 250 11.45 -5.47 20.94
C GLU A 250 11.05 -5.19 19.48
N PHE A 251 10.54 -6.18 18.75
CA PHE A 251 9.96 -6.03 17.42
C PHE A 251 8.90 -4.91 17.37
N ARG A 252 7.97 -4.88 18.32
CA ARG A 252 6.97 -3.79 18.41
C ARG A 252 7.62 -2.43 18.61
N SER A 253 8.60 -2.35 19.51
CA SER A 253 9.26 -1.09 19.87
C SER A 253 10.15 -0.52 18.76
N LYS A 254 10.72 -1.40 17.92
CA LYS A 254 11.65 -1.04 16.85
C LYS A 254 10.93 -0.96 15.50
N ILE A 255 10.35 -2.07 15.06
CA ILE A 255 9.81 -2.22 13.71
C ILE A 255 8.40 -1.65 13.60
N VAL A 256 7.47 -2.07 14.47
CA VAL A 256 6.09 -1.57 14.39
C VAL A 256 6.04 -0.08 14.68
N LYS A 257 6.79 0.41 15.67
CA LYS A 257 6.92 1.84 15.93
C LYS A 257 7.41 2.61 14.70
N ARG A 258 8.45 2.11 14.01
CA ARG A 258 8.94 2.72 12.76
C ARG A 258 7.88 2.71 11.67
N TYR A 259 7.15 1.61 11.47
CA TYR A 259 6.06 1.56 10.49
C TYR A 259 4.99 2.61 10.79
N MET A 260 4.61 2.80 12.06
CA MET A 260 3.66 3.84 12.45
C MET A 260 4.23 5.25 12.21
N GLN A 261 5.52 5.46 12.45
CA GLN A 261 6.18 6.73 12.17
C GLN A 261 6.23 7.02 10.66
N ALA A 262 6.57 6.03 9.84
CA ALA A 262 6.57 6.14 8.38
C ALA A 262 5.15 6.41 7.86
N LEU A 263 4.15 5.68 8.36
CA LEU A 263 2.75 5.92 8.00
C LEU A 263 2.36 7.38 8.25
N ILE A 264 2.73 7.96 9.39
CA ILE A 264 2.40 9.35 9.73
C ILE A 264 3.25 10.34 8.92
N GLY A 265 4.57 10.14 8.89
CA GLY A 265 5.54 11.08 8.32
C GLY A 265 5.52 11.11 6.80
N GLU A 266 5.26 9.98 6.16
CA GLU A 266 5.39 9.82 4.71
C GLU A 266 4.06 9.99 3.96
N THR A 267 2.92 10.01 4.65
CA THR A 267 1.59 10.10 4.02
C THR A 267 1.49 11.26 3.03
N TRP A 268 2.00 12.44 3.38
CA TRP A 268 1.87 13.63 2.52
C TRP A 268 2.67 13.51 1.23
N SER A 269 3.94 13.11 1.35
CA SER A 269 4.78 12.87 0.19
C SER A 269 4.29 11.69 -0.66
N SER A 270 3.68 10.66 -0.06
CA SER A 270 3.04 9.58 -0.82
C SER A 270 1.82 10.06 -1.60
N LEU A 271 1.01 10.97 -1.04
CA LEU A 271 -0.10 11.59 -1.76
C LEU A 271 0.41 12.45 -2.93
N GLU A 272 1.46 13.24 -2.72
CA GLU A 272 2.07 14.04 -3.77
C GLU A 272 2.53 13.17 -4.96
N VAL A 273 3.25 12.07 -4.67
CA VAL A 273 3.67 11.10 -5.69
C VAL A 273 2.47 10.50 -6.43
N ALA A 274 1.40 10.15 -5.72
CA ALA A 274 0.21 9.55 -6.30
C ALA A 274 -0.61 10.51 -7.18
N HIS A 275 -0.47 11.82 -6.96
CA HIS A 275 -1.15 12.87 -7.74
C HIS A 275 -0.31 13.38 -8.92
N ASN A 276 1.00 13.16 -8.91
CA ASN A 276 1.87 13.53 -10.01
C ASN A 276 1.60 12.65 -11.24
N LEU A 277 1.64 13.27 -12.42
CA LEU A 277 1.51 12.54 -13.69
C LEU A 277 2.57 11.44 -13.76
N PRO A 278 2.21 10.20 -14.12
CA PRO A 278 3.18 9.13 -14.25
C PRO A 278 4.18 9.46 -15.36
N GLN A 279 5.43 9.09 -15.12
CA GLN A 279 6.43 9.08 -16.18
C GLN A 279 6.01 8.07 -17.25
N SER A 280 6.10 8.44 -18.53
CA SER A 280 5.82 7.53 -19.63
C SER A 280 6.69 6.28 -19.53
N LEU A 281 6.07 5.11 -19.68
CA LEU A 281 6.77 3.84 -19.83
C LEU A 281 6.98 3.61 -21.33
N ASP A 282 8.21 3.67 -21.82
CA ASP A 282 8.58 3.22 -23.16
C ASP A 282 9.27 1.84 -23.10
N ASP A 283 9.55 1.26 -24.27
CA ASP A 283 10.17 -0.07 -24.33
C ASP A 283 11.61 -0.05 -23.82
N GLU A 284 12.32 1.07 -23.98
CA GLU A 284 13.68 1.24 -23.46
C GLU A 284 13.70 1.16 -21.94
N LEU A 285 12.84 1.93 -21.28
CA LEU A 285 12.69 1.89 -19.82
C LEU A 285 12.19 0.52 -19.34
N LEU A 286 11.26 -0.11 -20.05
CA LEU A 286 10.78 -1.45 -19.70
C LEU A 286 11.93 -2.47 -19.74
N ASN A 287 12.74 -2.43 -20.80
CA ASN A 287 13.90 -3.30 -20.96
C ASN A 287 14.95 -3.07 -19.86
N ASP A 288 15.22 -1.81 -19.53
CA ASP A 288 16.12 -1.43 -18.43
C ASP A 288 15.63 -1.99 -17.10
N ILE A 289 14.34 -1.81 -16.78
CA ILE A 289 13.73 -2.36 -15.56
C ILE A 289 13.93 -3.88 -15.50
N TYR A 290 13.67 -4.61 -16.58
CA TYR A 290 13.80 -6.07 -16.58
C TYR A 290 15.26 -6.55 -16.52
N TRP A 291 16.21 -5.78 -17.02
CA TRP A 291 17.62 -6.15 -17.01
C TRP A 291 18.33 -5.78 -15.70
N ASN A 292 18.05 -4.59 -15.18
CA ASN A 292 18.81 -3.97 -14.09
C ASN A 292 18.11 -4.03 -12.72
N SER A 293 16.89 -4.57 -12.63
CA SER A 293 16.16 -4.74 -11.37
C SER A 293 16.05 -6.22 -10.95
N PRO A 294 15.50 -6.51 -9.75
CA PRO A 294 15.22 -7.86 -9.32
C PRO A 294 14.32 -8.66 -10.26
N PHE A 295 13.60 -8.03 -11.21
CA PHE A 295 12.79 -8.73 -12.20
C PHE A 295 13.59 -9.62 -13.15
N SER A 296 14.90 -9.38 -13.31
CA SER A 296 15.77 -10.22 -14.16
C SER A 296 15.81 -11.69 -13.68
N ARG A 297 15.47 -11.94 -12.40
CA ARG A 297 15.40 -13.29 -11.84
C ARG A 297 14.32 -14.17 -12.44
N PHE A 298 13.31 -13.58 -13.07
CA PHE A 298 12.21 -14.33 -13.68
C PHE A 298 12.55 -14.83 -15.09
N LEU A 299 13.70 -14.41 -15.63
CA LEU A 299 14.14 -14.79 -16.97
C LEU A 299 14.56 -16.26 -16.98
N THR A 300 13.85 -17.06 -17.78
CA THR A 300 14.20 -18.45 -18.07
C THR A 300 14.38 -18.65 -19.57
N SER A 301 15.34 -19.48 -19.96
CA SER A 301 15.59 -19.87 -21.35
C SER A 301 14.78 -21.09 -21.79
N GLU A 302 13.94 -21.64 -20.91
CA GLU A 302 13.15 -22.83 -21.17
C GLU A 302 11.73 -22.49 -21.64
N PHE A 303 11.33 -23.08 -22.77
CA PHE A 303 10.04 -22.84 -23.42
C PHE A 303 9.23 -24.14 -23.44
N THR A 304 7.96 -24.04 -23.08
CA THR A 304 6.97 -25.11 -23.18
C THR A 304 6.35 -25.13 -24.58
N ASP A 305 5.67 -26.23 -24.94
CA ASP A 305 4.93 -26.31 -26.21
C ASP A 305 3.88 -25.21 -26.35
N ASN A 306 3.27 -24.78 -25.24
CA ASN A 306 2.33 -23.68 -25.23
C ASN A 306 3.02 -22.35 -25.55
N ASP A 307 4.21 -22.09 -25.00
CA ASP A 307 4.98 -20.88 -25.32
C ASP A 307 5.34 -20.81 -26.81
N LEU A 308 5.78 -21.95 -27.37
CA LEU A 308 6.10 -22.05 -28.79
C LEU A 308 4.88 -21.79 -29.67
N THR A 309 3.70 -22.20 -29.23
CA THR A 309 2.42 -21.93 -29.91
C THR A 309 2.04 -20.46 -29.83
N ILE A 310 2.08 -19.86 -28.64
CA ILE A 310 1.74 -18.45 -28.40
C ILE A 310 2.63 -17.52 -29.23
N PHE A 311 3.94 -17.81 -29.28
CA PHE A 311 4.92 -16.97 -29.96
C PHE A 311 5.35 -17.53 -31.32
N GLN A 312 4.56 -18.41 -31.93
CA GLN A 312 4.90 -19.13 -33.15
C GLN A 312 5.45 -18.21 -34.25
N THR A 313 4.77 -17.09 -34.51
CA THR A 313 5.18 -16.12 -35.55
C THR A 313 6.59 -15.58 -35.32
N PHE A 314 7.00 -15.37 -34.06
CA PHE A 314 8.35 -14.93 -33.75
C PHE A 314 9.35 -16.07 -33.92
N PHE A 315 9.03 -17.27 -33.42
CA PHE A 315 9.92 -18.43 -33.54
C PHE A 315 10.17 -18.86 -35.00
N GLU A 316 9.21 -18.64 -35.90
CA GLU A 316 9.37 -18.87 -37.33
C GLU A 316 10.30 -17.84 -38.02
N GLN A 317 10.46 -16.65 -37.45
CA GLN A 317 11.19 -15.53 -38.04
C GLN A 317 12.53 -15.23 -37.38
N LYS A 318 12.79 -15.82 -36.20
CA LYS A 318 14.00 -15.55 -35.41
C LYS A 318 15.27 -16.01 -36.10
N SER A 319 16.38 -15.36 -35.78
CA SER A 319 17.70 -15.84 -36.19
C SER A 319 18.10 -17.09 -35.40
N SER A 320 18.99 -17.92 -35.96
CA SER A 320 19.66 -18.97 -35.20
C SER A 320 20.59 -18.42 -34.11
N GLU A 321 21.02 -17.18 -34.23
CA GLU A 321 21.88 -16.48 -33.27
C GLU A 321 21.09 -15.82 -32.14
N ASP A 322 19.75 -15.74 -32.25
CA ASP A 322 18.91 -15.13 -31.23
C ASP A 322 18.93 -15.97 -29.94
N ILE A 323 19.42 -15.37 -28.85
CA ILE A 323 19.27 -15.89 -27.48
C ILE A 323 18.00 -15.30 -26.89
N LEU A 324 17.07 -16.16 -26.52
CA LEU A 324 15.75 -15.78 -26.03
C LEU A 324 15.56 -16.15 -24.55
N TYR A 325 14.82 -15.30 -23.86
CA TYR A 325 14.34 -15.54 -22.51
C TYR A 325 12.83 -15.28 -22.46
N LYS A 326 12.14 -15.97 -21.57
CA LYS A 326 10.77 -15.63 -21.19
C LYS A 326 10.68 -15.27 -19.72
N ILE A 327 9.64 -14.51 -19.40
CA ILE A 327 9.11 -14.34 -18.05
C ILE A 327 7.68 -14.86 -18.08
N ASP A 328 7.34 -15.77 -17.17
CA ASP A 328 6.02 -16.40 -17.14
C ASP A 328 5.33 -16.06 -15.81
N HIS A 329 4.18 -15.38 -15.88
CA HIS A 329 3.27 -15.06 -14.79
C HIS A 329 1.88 -15.65 -15.03
N SER A 330 1.80 -16.79 -15.72
CA SER A 330 0.55 -17.47 -16.05
C SER A 330 -0.21 -17.99 -14.83
N HIS A 331 0.48 -18.21 -13.70
CA HIS A 331 -0.16 -18.60 -12.44
C HIS A 331 -1.15 -17.56 -11.90
N LEU A 332 -1.05 -16.31 -12.35
CA LEU A 332 -1.95 -15.23 -11.93
C LEU A 332 -3.37 -15.38 -12.50
N LYS A 333 -3.58 -16.26 -13.48
CA LYS A 333 -4.88 -16.47 -14.13
C LYS A 333 -6.01 -16.84 -13.17
N ASP A 334 -5.67 -17.49 -12.06
CA ASP A 334 -6.63 -18.04 -11.10
C ASP A 334 -6.85 -17.12 -9.89
N GLN A 335 -6.19 -15.95 -9.84
CA GLN A 335 -6.32 -15.01 -8.74
C GLN A 335 -7.60 -14.18 -8.81
N LYS A 336 -8.25 -14.01 -7.67
CA LYS A 336 -9.40 -13.11 -7.53
C LYS A 336 -8.93 -11.68 -7.28
N THR A 337 -9.73 -10.74 -7.74
CA THR A 337 -9.48 -9.30 -7.58
C THR A 337 -10.64 -8.61 -6.89
N TYR A 338 -10.36 -7.43 -6.33
CA TYR A 338 -11.40 -6.50 -5.93
C TYR A 338 -12.18 -5.98 -7.14
N PRO A 339 -13.45 -5.56 -6.99
CA PRO A 339 -14.25 -5.09 -8.12
C PRO A 339 -13.57 -3.94 -8.89
N GLY A 340 -13.55 -4.08 -10.21
CA GLY A 340 -12.90 -3.12 -11.11
C GLY A 340 -11.38 -3.06 -10.96
N VAL A 341 -10.75 -4.06 -10.35
CA VAL A 341 -9.29 -4.32 -10.43
C VAL A 341 -9.09 -5.54 -11.31
N TYR A 342 -8.08 -5.48 -12.17
CA TYR A 342 -7.78 -6.55 -13.14
C TYR A 342 -6.39 -7.12 -12.90
N ILE A 343 -6.28 -8.43 -13.13
CA ILE A 343 -5.06 -9.23 -13.26
C ILE A 343 -5.27 -10.12 -14.51
N ALA A 344 -4.18 -10.57 -15.13
CA ALA A 344 -4.24 -11.51 -16.25
C ALA A 344 -3.10 -12.54 -16.17
N SER A 345 -3.26 -13.65 -16.91
CA SER A 345 -2.13 -14.51 -17.28
C SER A 345 -1.21 -13.74 -18.21
N VAL A 346 0.08 -13.65 -17.89
CA VAL A 346 1.05 -12.88 -18.69
C VAL A 346 2.32 -13.68 -18.96
N ILE A 347 2.79 -13.67 -20.20
CA ILE A 347 4.13 -14.18 -20.55
C ILE A 347 4.85 -13.13 -21.39
N GLY A 348 6.01 -12.67 -20.93
CA GLY A 348 6.88 -11.75 -21.68
C GLY A 348 7.96 -12.52 -22.42
N LEU A 349 8.15 -12.23 -23.71
CA LEU A 349 9.25 -12.77 -24.53
C LEU A 349 10.31 -11.68 -24.75
N PHE A 350 11.56 -12.04 -24.48
CA PHE A 350 12.71 -11.15 -24.57
C PHE A 350 13.81 -11.76 -25.43
N ARG A 351 14.50 -10.90 -26.17
CA ARG A 351 15.74 -11.19 -26.87
C ARG A 351 16.90 -10.58 -26.10
N LEU A 352 18.00 -11.32 -25.94
CA LEU A 352 19.26 -10.77 -25.46
C LEU A 352 19.91 -9.94 -26.57
N ILE A 353 20.34 -8.74 -26.23
CA ILE A 353 21.12 -7.85 -27.09
C ILE A 353 22.46 -7.53 -26.41
N ASP A 354 23.42 -6.95 -27.15
CA ASP A 354 24.80 -6.72 -26.68
C ASP A 354 24.87 -6.12 -25.26
N GLU A 355 24.00 -5.15 -24.97
CA GLU A 355 23.96 -4.45 -23.68
C GLU A 355 22.56 -4.47 -23.03
N GLY A 356 21.90 -5.63 -23.00
CA GLY A 356 20.67 -5.80 -22.21
C GLY A 356 19.63 -6.72 -22.83
N LEU A 357 18.36 -6.35 -22.66
CA LEU A 357 17.23 -7.08 -23.20
C LEU A 357 16.44 -6.21 -24.16
N GLN A 358 15.76 -6.87 -25.08
CA GLN A 358 14.70 -6.30 -25.88
C GLN A 358 13.44 -7.13 -25.69
N VAL A 359 12.39 -6.54 -25.12
CA VAL A 359 11.05 -7.13 -25.17
C VAL A 359 10.59 -7.19 -26.62
N VAL A 360 10.19 -8.36 -27.08
CA VAL A 360 9.76 -8.58 -28.47
C VAL A 360 8.26 -8.81 -28.57
N SER A 361 7.68 -9.45 -27.55
CA SER A 361 6.26 -9.73 -27.48
C SER A 361 5.82 -9.97 -26.05
N ILE A 362 4.55 -9.70 -25.76
CA ILE A 362 3.91 -10.00 -24.48
C ILE A 362 2.62 -10.73 -24.78
N SER A 363 2.45 -11.93 -24.23
CA SER A 363 1.20 -12.66 -24.24
C SER A 363 0.35 -12.26 -23.05
N ILE A 364 -0.91 -11.90 -23.28
CA ILE A 364 -1.92 -11.72 -22.25
C ILE A 364 -3.07 -12.69 -22.53
N ASN A 365 -3.37 -13.59 -21.58
CA ASN A 365 -4.39 -14.64 -21.74
C ASN A 365 -4.23 -15.40 -23.07
N ASP A 366 -3.01 -15.88 -23.32
CA ASP A 366 -2.59 -16.64 -24.51
C ASP A 366 -2.64 -15.87 -25.85
N LYS A 367 -2.94 -14.57 -25.83
CA LYS A 367 -2.86 -13.70 -27.00
C LYS A 367 -1.57 -12.89 -26.99
N SER A 368 -0.74 -13.07 -28.00
CA SER A 368 0.50 -12.33 -28.21
C SER A 368 0.24 -10.90 -28.73
N PHE A 369 0.94 -9.94 -28.12
CA PHE A 369 0.97 -8.54 -28.50
C PHE A 369 2.39 -8.07 -28.84
N THR A 370 2.52 -7.10 -29.74
CA THR A 370 3.80 -6.56 -30.25
C THR A 370 3.83 -5.03 -30.21
N PRO A 371 5.02 -4.38 -30.21
CA PRO A 371 5.17 -2.93 -30.06
C PRO A 371 4.37 -2.04 -31.02
N ASN A 372 4.02 -2.55 -32.20
CA ASN A 372 3.26 -1.81 -33.22
C ASN A 372 1.74 -1.77 -32.99
N GLN A 373 1.23 -2.34 -31.89
CA GLN A 373 -0.22 -2.45 -31.62
C GLN A 373 -0.78 -1.35 -30.70
N GLY A 374 -0.08 -0.22 -30.57
CA GLY A 374 -0.57 0.98 -29.90
C GLY A 374 -1.02 0.72 -28.46
N GLU A 375 -2.25 1.12 -28.12
CA GLU A 375 -2.79 0.96 -26.76
C GLU A 375 -2.80 -0.50 -26.26
N SER A 376 -2.97 -1.49 -27.14
CA SER A 376 -2.95 -2.90 -26.72
C SER A 376 -1.58 -3.28 -26.16
N TRP A 377 -0.51 -2.76 -26.78
CA TRP A 377 0.86 -2.91 -26.32
C TRP A 377 1.12 -2.19 -25.01
N GLU A 378 0.63 -0.94 -24.88
CA GLU A 378 0.69 -0.17 -23.64
C GLU A 378 0.13 -0.96 -22.45
N ARG A 379 -1.05 -1.56 -22.62
CA ARG A 379 -1.68 -2.36 -21.57
C ARG A 379 -0.93 -3.66 -21.31
N ALA A 380 -0.46 -4.35 -22.34
CA ALA A 380 0.32 -5.58 -22.17
C ALA A 380 1.56 -5.34 -21.30
N ARG A 381 2.28 -4.23 -21.50
CA ARG A 381 3.43 -3.83 -20.67
C ARG A 381 3.06 -3.58 -19.22
N LEU A 382 1.91 -2.94 -18.97
CA LEU A 382 1.42 -2.70 -17.60
C LEU A 382 1.10 -4.02 -16.88
N PHE A 383 0.42 -4.95 -17.54
CA PHE A 383 0.12 -6.26 -16.97
C PHE A 383 1.38 -7.10 -16.74
N LEU A 384 2.39 -7.00 -17.61
CA LEU A 384 3.68 -7.65 -17.41
C LEU A 384 4.41 -7.11 -16.17
N LEU A 385 4.45 -5.79 -15.98
CA LEU A 385 5.02 -5.17 -14.77
C LEU A 385 4.23 -5.52 -13.50
N GLN A 386 2.88 -5.48 -13.57
CA GLN A 386 2.03 -5.91 -12.47
C GLN A 386 2.36 -7.35 -12.08
N GLY A 387 2.40 -8.26 -13.06
CA GLY A 387 2.70 -9.66 -12.81
C GLY A 387 4.07 -9.84 -12.15
N SER A 388 5.12 -9.20 -12.68
CA SER A 388 6.46 -9.23 -12.08
C SER A 388 6.49 -8.68 -10.67
N SER A 389 5.76 -7.60 -10.39
CA SER A 389 5.71 -7.06 -9.05
C SER A 389 5.01 -7.99 -8.06
N LEU A 390 3.86 -8.55 -8.44
CA LEU A 390 3.08 -9.43 -7.59
C LEU A 390 3.84 -10.72 -7.32
N SER A 391 4.48 -11.29 -8.33
CA SER A 391 5.36 -12.44 -8.24
C SER A 391 6.58 -12.20 -7.35
N LEU A 392 7.18 -11.01 -7.44
CA LEU A 392 8.35 -10.65 -6.63
C LEU A 392 7.94 -10.52 -5.16
N VAL A 393 6.98 -9.65 -4.88
CA VAL A 393 6.57 -9.30 -3.51
C VAL A 393 5.78 -10.43 -2.85
N GLY A 394 4.84 -10.99 -3.59
CA GLY A 394 3.86 -11.97 -3.13
C GLY A 394 4.29 -13.42 -3.31
N GLY A 395 5.53 -13.69 -3.70
CA GLY A 395 6.00 -15.05 -3.97
C GLY A 395 7.47 -15.24 -3.64
N VAL A 396 8.32 -14.76 -4.54
CA VAL A 396 9.78 -14.85 -4.42
C VAL A 396 10.31 -14.32 -3.09
N HIS A 397 9.88 -13.13 -2.69
CA HIS A 397 10.43 -12.44 -1.52
C HIS A 397 10.10 -13.21 -0.24
N ALA A 398 8.91 -13.80 -0.18
CA ALA A 398 8.47 -14.65 0.92
C ALA A 398 9.38 -15.89 1.10
N SER A 399 9.96 -16.41 0.02
CA SER A 399 10.90 -17.53 0.08
C SER A 399 12.25 -17.17 0.71
N LEU A 400 12.61 -15.88 0.81
CA LEU A 400 13.79 -15.42 1.55
C LEU A 400 13.52 -15.33 3.07
N HIS A 401 12.26 -15.14 3.46
CA HIS A 401 11.83 -14.97 4.84
C HIS A 401 11.52 -16.29 5.53
N PHE A 402 10.55 -17.03 4.98
CA PHE A 402 9.84 -18.00 5.81
C PHE A 402 10.52 -19.36 5.98
N PRO A 403 11.13 -19.97 4.95
CA PRO A 403 11.86 -21.23 5.14
C PRO A 403 13.02 -21.09 6.13
N THR A 404 13.60 -19.90 6.24
CA THR A 404 14.76 -19.64 7.12
C THR A 404 14.37 -19.53 8.59
N ASP A 405 13.09 -19.35 8.94
CA ASP A 405 12.60 -19.38 10.33
C ASP A 405 12.90 -20.72 11.02
N SER A 406 12.76 -21.83 10.27
CA SER A 406 13.11 -23.17 10.77
C SER A 406 14.59 -23.27 11.13
N VAL A 407 15.47 -22.66 10.33
CA VAL A 407 16.93 -22.66 10.60
C VAL A 407 17.23 -21.97 11.92
N ILE A 408 16.56 -20.85 12.23
CA ILE A 408 16.75 -20.10 13.48
C ILE A 408 16.27 -20.96 14.66
N ALA A 409 15.03 -21.43 14.63
CA ALA A 409 14.43 -22.16 15.74
C ALA A 409 15.15 -23.49 16.04
N ILE A 410 15.48 -24.28 15.00
CA ILE A 410 16.18 -25.56 15.19
C ILE A 410 17.63 -25.33 15.63
N THR A 411 18.29 -24.26 15.18
CA THR A 411 19.61 -23.86 15.70
C THR A 411 19.56 -23.58 17.20
N ARG A 412 18.62 -22.73 17.65
CA ARG A 412 18.43 -22.41 19.08
C ARG A 412 18.16 -23.64 19.95
N GLN A 413 17.50 -24.64 19.37
CA GLN A 413 17.15 -25.87 20.08
C GLN A 413 18.33 -26.85 20.20
N TYR A 414 19.11 -27.03 19.13
CA TYR A 414 20.09 -28.13 19.04
C TYR A 414 21.55 -27.69 19.17
N ILE A 415 21.85 -26.40 18.96
CA ILE A 415 23.22 -25.89 18.98
C ILE A 415 23.39 -24.94 20.19
N PRO A 416 24.36 -25.18 21.09
CA PRO A 416 24.64 -24.28 22.21
C PRO A 416 24.95 -22.84 21.75
N GLU A 417 24.44 -21.84 22.46
CA GLU A 417 24.60 -20.41 22.12
C GLU A 417 26.07 -19.96 21.99
N ASN A 418 27.00 -20.63 22.68
CA ASN A 418 28.41 -20.30 22.61
C ASN A 418 29.12 -20.86 21.36
N ASN A 419 28.48 -21.78 20.63
CA ASN A 419 28.98 -22.37 19.40
C ASN A 419 29.10 -21.32 18.29
N PRO A 420 30.20 -21.30 17.50
CA PRO A 420 30.37 -20.35 16.39
C PRO A 420 29.22 -20.36 15.37
N ILE A 421 28.64 -21.52 15.06
CA ILE A 421 27.52 -21.66 14.12
C ILE A 421 26.27 -20.95 14.65
N ALA A 422 25.91 -21.22 15.92
CA ALA A 422 24.78 -20.56 16.56
C ALA A 422 24.96 -19.03 16.56
N LYS A 423 26.16 -18.54 16.92
CA LYS A 423 26.45 -17.10 16.92
C LYS A 423 26.29 -16.44 15.55
N ILE A 424 26.75 -17.11 14.49
CA ILE A 424 26.64 -16.58 13.13
C ILE A 424 25.17 -16.55 12.70
N ILE A 425 24.42 -17.64 12.90
CA ILE A 425 22.99 -17.67 12.57
C ILE A 425 22.25 -16.58 13.34
N GLU A 426 22.45 -16.48 14.66
CA GLU A 426 21.80 -15.47 15.50
C GLU A 426 22.14 -14.02 15.09
N ALA A 427 23.40 -13.77 14.70
CA ALA A 427 23.82 -12.44 14.24
C ALA A 427 23.04 -11.97 12.99
N HIS A 428 22.49 -12.90 12.21
CA HIS A 428 21.70 -12.65 11.01
C HIS A 428 20.19 -12.92 11.21
N SER A 429 19.75 -13.22 12.44
CA SER A 429 18.37 -13.57 12.79
C SER A 429 17.58 -12.45 13.48
N TYR A 430 18.23 -11.30 13.74
CA TYR A 430 17.67 -10.25 14.60
C TYR A 430 16.28 -9.81 14.14
N LEU A 431 15.28 -10.01 15.01
CA LEU A 431 13.86 -9.70 14.81
C LEU A 431 13.17 -10.42 13.63
N GLN A 432 13.80 -11.39 12.98
CA GLN A 432 13.21 -12.10 11.85
C GLN A 432 11.97 -12.91 12.27
N LEU A 433 12.09 -13.76 13.30
CA LEU A 433 10.98 -14.58 13.78
C LEU A 433 9.74 -13.76 14.19
N PRO A 434 9.83 -12.70 15.04
CA PRO A 434 8.66 -11.88 15.36
C PRO A 434 8.09 -11.11 14.17
N LEU A 435 8.93 -10.71 13.19
CA LEU A 435 8.47 -10.07 11.95
C LEU A 435 7.66 -11.06 11.11
N ASN A 436 8.19 -12.24 10.82
CA ASN A 436 7.51 -13.26 10.03
C ASN A 436 6.24 -13.78 10.70
N TYR A 437 6.26 -13.93 12.03
CA TYR A 437 5.05 -14.16 12.82
C TYR A 437 4.03 -13.04 12.61
N GLY A 438 4.45 -11.77 12.69
CA GLY A 438 3.60 -10.62 12.42
C GLY A 438 3.00 -10.63 11.02
N VAL A 439 3.78 -10.95 9.99
CA VAL A 439 3.32 -11.02 8.60
C VAL A 439 2.24 -12.08 8.42
N ARG A 440 2.43 -13.27 9.00
CA ARG A 440 1.50 -14.40 8.86
C ARG A 440 0.22 -14.24 9.68
N TRP A 441 0.32 -13.71 10.89
CA TRP A 441 -0.78 -13.81 11.87
C TRP A 441 -1.43 -12.48 12.24
N SER A 442 -0.79 -11.33 11.95
CA SER A 442 -1.41 -10.04 12.25
C SER A 442 -2.49 -9.70 11.23
N PRO A 443 -3.74 -9.38 11.65
CA PRO A 443 -4.80 -8.95 10.72
C PRO A 443 -4.50 -7.61 10.05
N ARG A 444 -3.51 -6.86 10.56
CA ARG A 444 -3.05 -5.58 10.01
C ARG A 444 -1.79 -5.74 9.15
N SER A 445 -1.34 -6.97 8.93
CA SER A 445 -0.22 -7.29 8.05
C SER A 445 -0.51 -6.83 6.62
N TYR A 446 0.53 -6.36 5.93
CA TYR A 446 0.46 -6.06 4.51
C TYR A 446 0.00 -7.28 3.69
N ALA A 447 0.44 -8.49 4.06
CA ALA A 447 0.08 -9.74 3.40
C ALA A 447 -1.39 -10.15 3.61
N HIS A 448 -2.05 -9.63 4.65
CA HIS A 448 -3.50 -9.83 4.85
C HIS A 448 -4.33 -8.93 3.94
N ASN A 449 -3.68 -7.90 3.36
CA ASN A 449 -4.24 -6.99 2.37
C ASN A 449 -5.64 -6.45 2.69
N SER A 450 -5.94 -6.18 3.96
CA SER A 450 -7.23 -5.65 4.37
C SER A 450 -7.50 -4.31 3.70
N PRO A 451 -8.63 -4.11 2.99
CA PRO A 451 -8.97 -2.81 2.40
C PRO A 451 -9.09 -1.66 3.40
N ARG A 452 -9.25 -1.98 4.69
CA ARG A 452 -9.36 -1.01 5.79
C ARG A 452 -8.03 -0.31 6.10
N GLU A 453 -6.91 -0.96 5.80
CA GLU A 453 -5.59 -0.37 5.99
C GLU A 453 -5.23 0.47 4.77
N ILE A 454 -4.70 1.67 4.97
CA ILE A 454 -4.40 2.60 3.86
C ILE A 454 -3.09 2.27 3.14
N TYR A 455 -2.36 1.26 3.61
CA TYR A 455 -1.08 0.80 3.08
C TYR A 455 -1.16 -0.57 2.42
N THR A 456 -2.37 -1.07 2.11
CA THR A 456 -2.57 -2.36 1.43
C THR A 456 -2.86 -2.11 -0.05
N ALA A 457 -2.01 -2.67 -0.90
CA ALA A 457 -1.96 -2.35 -2.32
C ALA A 457 -2.22 -3.56 -3.23
N PHE A 458 -2.22 -4.79 -2.73
CA PHE A 458 -2.47 -5.95 -3.58
C PHE A 458 -3.87 -5.88 -4.22
N PRO A 459 -4.03 -6.48 -5.41
CA PRO A 459 -5.26 -6.43 -6.21
C PRO A 459 -6.41 -7.29 -5.70
N GLY A 460 -6.12 -8.29 -4.86
CA GLY A 460 -7.09 -9.28 -4.38
C GLY A 460 -7.10 -9.43 -2.87
N PRO A 461 -7.99 -10.28 -2.33
CA PRO A 461 -8.05 -10.57 -0.90
C PRO A 461 -6.82 -11.34 -0.43
N ARG A 462 -6.74 -11.54 0.89
CA ARG A 462 -5.64 -12.26 1.57
C ARG A 462 -5.31 -13.60 0.92
N GLU A 463 -6.33 -14.39 0.59
CA GLU A 463 -6.18 -15.75 0.12
C GLU A 463 -5.36 -15.79 -1.18
N ASP A 464 -5.53 -14.80 -2.05
CA ASP A 464 -4.77 -14.66 -3.30
C ASP A 464 -3.34 -14.16 -3.07
N VAL A 465 -3.10 -13.33 -2.04
CA VAL A 465 -1.73 -12.94 -1.65
C VAL A 465 -0.95 -14.17 -1.15
N PHE A 466 -1.57 -14.97 -0.27
CA PHE A 466 -0.95 -16.20 0.23
C PHE A 466 -0.87 -17.30 -0.85
N HIS A 467 -1.72 -17.24 -1.90
CA HIS A 467 -1.59 -18.12 -3.06
C HIS A 467 -0.23 -17.97 -3.73
N GLY A 468 0.25 -16.74 -3.91
CA GLY A 468 1.60 -16.51 -4.43
C GLY A 468 2.69 -17.13 -3.55
N PHE A 469 2.58 -17.05 -2.21
CA PHE A 469 3.52 -17.71 -1.29
C PHE A 469 3.53 -19.23 -1.49
N MET A 470 2.35 -19.82 -1.65
CA MET A 470 2.21 -21.25 -1.89
C MET A 470 2.83 -21.65 -3.23
N THR A 471 2.49 -20.95 -4.31
CA THR A 471 2.99 -21.25 -5.66
C THR A 471 4.51 -21.28 -5.72
N TYR A 472 5.19 -20.32 -5.10
CA TYR A 472 6.66 -20.26 -5.11
C TYR A 472 7.34 -21.23 -4.15
N TYR A 473 6.61 -21.76 -3.16
CA TYR A 473 7.14 -22.78 -2.26
C TYR A 473 6.97 -24.18 -2.83
N GLU A 474 5.76 -24.52 -3.26
CA GLU A 474 5.44 -25.85 -3.79
C GLU A 474 5.90 -26.04 -5.25
N GLY A 475 6.04 -24.94 -6.00
CA GLY A 475 6.34 -24.95 -7.42
C GLY A 475 5.12 -25.29 -8.29
N ILE A 476 5.30 -25.28 -9.61
CA ILE A 476 4.30 -25.75 -10.58
C ILE A 476 4.94 -26.86 -11.41
N GLU A 477 4.41 -28.07 -11.31
CA GLU A 477 4.91 -29.22 -12.05
C GLU A 477 4.92 -28.94 -13.57
N GLY A 478 6.05 -29.22 -14.22
CA GLY A 478 6.24 -28.98 -15.66
C GLY A 478 6.44 -27.51 -16.06
N ASN A 479 6.46 -26.57 -15.11
CA ASN A 479 6.75 -25.16 -15.40
C ASN A 479 8.07 -24.72 -14.75
N SER A 480 9.10 -24.54 -15.58
CA SER A 480 10.44 -24.16 -15.14
C SER A 480 10.58 -22.72 -14.63
N ALA A 481 9.57 -21.86 -14.83
CA ALA A 481 9.54 -20.54 -14.18
C ALA A 481 9.17 -20.64 -12.69
N TYR A 482 8.62 -21.78 -12.25
CA TYR A 482 8.15 -22.03 -10.89
C TYR A 482 8.70 -23.36 -10.36
N PRO A 483 10.02 -23.51 -10.23
CA PRO A 483 10.56 -24.66 -9.52
C PRO A 483 10.07 -24.66 -8.07
N ASN A 484 9.96 -25.84 -7.48
CA ASN A 484 9.72 -25.93 -6.04
C ASN A 484 10.88 -25.30 -5.26
N TYR A 485 10.59 -24.76 -4.08
CA TYR A 485 11.63 -24.18 -3.23
C TYR A 485 12.69 -25.23 -2.88
N GLN A 486 13.95 -24.82 -2.91
CA GLN A 486 15.09 -25.59 -2.41
C GLN A 486 15.99 -24.67 -1.58
N PHE A 487 16.51 -25.17 -0.47
CA PHE A 487 17.49 -24.45 0.32
C PHE A 487 18.75 -24.14 -0.53
N PRO A 488 19.22 -22.89 -0.57
CA PRO A 488 20.28 -22.50 -1.51
C PRO A 488 21.66 -22.97 -1.02
N LEU A 489 22.22 -23.99 -1.69
CA LEU A 489 23.62 -24.46 -1.47
C LEU A 489 24.61 -23.94 -2.52
N SER A 490 24.11 -23.14 -3.45
CA SER A 490 24.83 -22.52 -4.56
C SER A 490 24.33 -21.10 -4.75
N PRO A 491 25.13 -20.21 -5.36
CA PRO A 491 24.62 -18.89 -5.70
C PRO A 491 23.48 -19.00 -6.72
N PRO A 492 22.58 -18.00 -6.78
CA PRO A 492 21.48 -18.00 -7.75
C PRO A 492 22.00 -17.90 -9.19
N GLU A 493 21.24 -18.42 -10.15
CA GLU A 493 21.59 -18.42 -11.57
C GLU A 493 20.46 -17.88 -12.44
N PHE A 494 20.68 -16.70 -13.00
CA PHE A 494 19.79 -16.04 -13.97
C PHE A 494 20.59 -14.93 -14.69
N PRO A 495 20.14 -14.41 -15.83
CA PRO A 495 20.88 -13.37 -16.55
C PRO A 495 20.80 -11.99 -15.87
N GLY A 496 21.75 -11.13 -16.23
CA GLY A 496 21.74 -9.71 -15.87
C GLY A 496 22.69 -9.31 -14.72
N PRO A 497 22.93 -8.00 -14.54
CA PRO A 497 23.86 -7.47 -13.54
C PRO A 497 23.45 -7.78 -12.10
N TYR A 498 22.15 -7.90 -11.84
CA TYR A 498 21.62 -8.25 -10.52
C TYR A 498 22.12 -9.63 -10.05
N CYS A 499 22.07 -10.66 -10.92
CA CYS A 499 22.60 -11.99 -10.61
C CYS A 499 24.11 -11.94 -10.34
N LYS A 500 24.85 -11.19 -11.16
CA LYS A 500 26.30 -11.04 -11.03
C LYS A 500 26.67 -10.46 -9.66
N ALA A 501 25.95 -9.44 -9.20
CA ALA A 501 26.15 -8.88 -7.88
C ALA A 501 25.90 -9.92 -6.77
N LEU A 502 24.78 -10.66 -6.84
CA LEU A 502 24.47 -11.72 -5.88
C LEU A 502 25.55 -12.82 -5.84
N LYS A 503 26.04 -13.28 -7.00
CA LYS A 503 27.12 -14.27 -7.11
C LYS A 503 28.40 -13.79 -6.43
N GLN A 504 28.81 -12.54 -6.69
CA GLN A 504 30.02 -11.97 -6.10
C GLN A 504 29.97 -11.90 -4.57
N TYR A 505 28.82 -11.51 -4.00
CA TYR A 505 28.66 -11.53 -2.55
C TYR A 505 28.63 -12.95 -1.98
N TYR A 506 27.99 -13.89 -2.68
CA TYR A 506 27.97 -15.30 -2.27
C TYR A 506 29.39 -15.85 -2.14
N ASP A 507 30.26 -15.60 -3.13
CA ASP A 507 31.64 -16.11 -3.15
C ASP A 507 32.46 -15.59 -1.95
N VAL A 508 32.31 -14.30 -1.62
CA VAL A 508 32.99 -13.68 -0.46
C VAL A 508 32.50 -14.29 0.86
N ILE A 509 31.18 -14.48 1.00
CA ILE A 509 30.61 -15.08 2.20
C ILE A 509 31.04 -16.55 2.31
N LEU A 510 31.12 -17.28 1.20
CA LEU A 510 31.56 -18.68 1.18
C LEU A 510 32.99 -18.84 1.69
N GLU A 511 33.90 -17.94 1.33
CA GLU A 511 35.27 -17.94 1.83
C GLU A 511 35.32 -17.81 3.37
N PHE A 512 34.51 -16.90 3.92
CA PHE A 512 34.37 -16.75 5.37
C PHE A 512 33.76 -18.01 6.03
N CYS A 513 32.65 -18.53 5.49
CA CYS A 513 31.96 -19.68 6.03
C CYS A 513 32.81 -20.97 5.98
N ARG A 514 33.69 -21.13 4.99
CA ARG A 514 34.68 -22.23 4.95
C ARG A 514 35.62 -22.18 6.15
N THR A 515 36.04 -20.99 6.57
CA THR A 515 36.91 -20.83 7.75
C THR A 515 36.19 -21.30 9.01
N VAL A 516 34.91 -20.94 9.16
CA VAL A 516 34.07 -21.37 10.30
C VAL A 516 33.83 -22.87 10.28
N ALA A 517 33.43 -23.43 9.13
CA ALA A 517 33.11 -24.84 8.99
C ALA A 517 34.33 -25.73 9.28
N ASN A 518 35.52 -25.36 8.81
CA ASN A 518 36.76 -26.09 9.06
C ASN A 518 37.20 -26.11 10.54
N GLN A 519 36.69 -25.19 11.35
CA GLN A 519 36.98 -25.09 12.79
C GLN A 519 35.86 -25.68 13.66
N SER A 520 34.77 -26.15 13.05
CA SER A 520 33.59 -26.63 13.76
C SER A 520 33.68 -28.13 14.03
N ASP A 521 33.13 -28.58 15.17
CA ASP A 521 32.92 -30.00 15.46
C ASP A 521 31.64 -30.49 14.77
N LEU A 522 31.79 -31.11 13.61
CA LEU A 522 30.68 -31.50 12.73
C LEU A 522 29.84 -32.65 13.30
N ASN A 523 30.40 -33.48 14.20
CA ASN A 523 29.68 -34.63 14.73
C ASN A 523 28.46 -34.23 15.59
N ASN A 524 28.50 -33.05 16.20
CA ASN A 524 27.41 -32.53 17.01
C ASN A 524 26.30 -31.87 16.17
N LEU A 525 26.43 -31.84 14.84
CA LEU A 525 25.49 -31.19 13.92
C LEU A 525 24.53 -32.17 13.23
N VAL A 526 24.74 -33.47 13.37
CA VAL A 526 23.97 -34.51 12.67
C VAL A 526 22.47 -34.36 12.96
N GLN A 527 22.10 -34.29 14.25
CA GLN A 527 20.69 -34.16 14.64
C GLN A 527 20.08 -32.82 14.21
N TRP A 528 20.84 -31.72 14.30
CA TRP A 528 20.42 -30.40 13.83
C TRP A 528 20.08 -30.42 12.33
N ALA A 529 20.95 -31.06 11.53
CA ALA A 529 20.76 -31.16 10.08
C ALA A 529 19.62 -32.13 9.70
N ASP A 530 19.46 -33.27 10.39
CA ASP A 530 18.35 -34.20 10.14
C ASP A 530 16.98 -33.54 10.42
N GLU A 531 16.87 -32.75 11.49
CA GLU A 531 15.63 -32.02 11.80
C GLU A 531 15.32 -30.94 10.75
N LEU A 532 16.34 -30.24 10.25
CA LEU A 532 16.16 -29.25 9.17
C LEU A 532 15.86 -29.91 7.82
N ASN A 533 16.53 -31.01 7.48
CA ASN A 533 16.26 -31.79 6.27
C ASN A 533 14.81 -32.28 6.21
N ALA A 534 14.24 -32.68 7.35
CA ALA A 534 12.84 -33.09 7.44
C ALA A 534 11.84 -31.94 7.25
N LEU A 535 12.25 -30.69 7.47
CA LEU A 535 11.37 -29.51 7.47
C LEU A 535 11.54 -28.61 6.24
N VAL A 536 12.76 -28.51 5.71
CA VAL A 536 13.16 -27.54 4.70
C VAL A 536 13.66 -28.28 3.46
N PRO A 537 12.91 -28.23 2.34
CA PRO A 537 13.33 -28.84 1.09
C PRO A 537 14.74 -28.41 0.67
N GLY A 538 15.56 -29.37 0.24
CA GLY A 538 16.93 -29.13 -0.22
C GLY A 538 17.97 -28.91 0.88
N PHE A 539 17.58 -28.90 2.16
CA PHE A 539 18.54 -28.81 3.27
C PHE A 539 19.31 -30.15 3.42
N PRO A 540 20.65 -30.16 3.62
CA PRO A 540 21.41 -31.41 3.72
C PRO A 540 21.05 -32.26 4.93
N SER A 541 21.11 -33.59 4.78
CA SER A 541 20.94 -34.53 5.88
C SER A 541 22.10 -34.49 6.88
N GLY A 542 21.91 -35.08 8.06
CA GLY A 542 22.95 -35.27 9.07
C GLY A 542 24.15 -36.08 8.58
N LYS A 543 23.97 -36.95 7.58
CA LYS A 543 25.11 -37.62 6.92
C LYS A 543 25.93 -36.63 6.08
N GLU A 544 25.26 -35.79 5.30
CA GLU A 544 25.90 -34.86 4.37
C GLU A 544 26.58 -33.70 5.10
N ILE A 545 26.00 -33.21 6.21
CA ILE A 545 26.55 -32.08 6.97
C ILE A 545 27.92 -32.37 7.61
N THR A 546 28.34 -33.64 7.64
CA THR A 546 29.68 -34.04 8.08
C THR A 546 30.78 -33.66 7.09
N ASP A 547 30.43 -33.18 5.90
CA ASP A 547 31.35 -32.51 4.98
C ASP A 547 31.41 -31.01 5.31
N SER A 548 32.61 -30.52 5.64
CA SER A 548 32.86 -29.11 5.95
C SER A 548 32.50 -28.15 4.80
N GLU A 549 32.63 -28.58 3.54
CA GLU A 549 32.24 -27.76 2.39
C GLU A 549 30.71 -27.64 2.31
N ILE A 550 29.97 -28.70 2.65
CA ILE A 550 28.51 -28.68 2.69
C ILE A 550 28.04 -27.76 3.82
N LEU A 551 28.62 -27.85 5.02
CA LEU A 551 28.34 -26.91 6.11
C LEU A 551 28.64 -25.46 5.70
N ALA A 552 29.79 -25.22 5.05
CA ALA A 552 30.14 -23.89 4.58
C ALA A 552 29.08 -23.33 3.62
N ARG A 553 28.56 -24.15 2.70
CA ARG A 553 27.48 -23.77 1.77
C ARG A 553 26.16 -23.53 2.49
N VAL A 554 25.82 -24.33 3.50
CA VAL A 554 24.62 -24.11 4.32
C VAL A 554 24.66 -22.74 5.00
N LEU A 555 25.77 -22.44 5.68
CA LEU A 555 25.96 -21.14 6.35
C LEU A 555 25.94 -20.00 5.33
N THR A 556 26.60 -20.17 4.19
CA THR A 556 26.63 -19.18 3.12
C THR A 556 25.24 -18.91 2.56
N GLY A 557 24.49 -19.95 2.22
CA GLY A 557 23.13 -19.85 1.70
C GLY A 557 22.21 -19.11 2.65
N TYR A 558 22.28 -19.42 3.94
CA TYR A 558 21.53 -18.72 4.97
C TYR A 558 21.90 -17.22 5.04
N ILE A 559 23.17 -16.91 5.30
CA ILE A 559 23.65 -15.51 5.47
C ILE A 559 23.38 -14.69 4.20
N HIS A 560 23.71 -15.24 3.03
CA HIS A 560 23.52 -14.58 1.75
C HIS A 560 22.05 -14.25 1.51
N SER A 561 21.14 -15.20 1.77
CA SER A 561 19.71 -15.01 1.56
C SER A 561 19.13 -13.93 2.47
N VAL A 562 19.32 -14.06 3.79
CA VAL A 562 18.67 -13.18 4.78
C VAL A 562 19.33 -11.80 4.89
N SER A 563 20.60 -11.68 4.46
CA SER A 563 21.33 -10.41 4.55
C SER A 563 21.44 -9.73 3.20
N VAL A 564 22.15 -10.33 2.24
CA VAL A 564 22.52 -9.65 0.99
C VAL A 564 21.36 -9.65 0.00
N TRP A 565 20.81 -10.84 -0.29
CA TRP A 565 19.76 -10.97 -1.29
C TRP A 565 18.52 -10.21 -0.84
N HIS A 566 18.08 -10.45 0.40
CA HIS A 566 16.97 -9.72 1.00
C HIS A 566 17.17 -8.19 0.93
N TYR A 567 18.33 -7.67 1.37
CA TYR A 567 18.61 -6.23 1.30
C TYR A 567 18.59 -5.67 -0.13
N LEU A 568 19.19 -6.37 -1.08
CA LEU A 568 19.23 -5.92 -2.47
C LEU A 568 17.83 -5.90 -3.11
N GLU A 569 16.96 -6.87 -2.79
CA GLU A 569 15.57 -6.84 -3.26
C GLU A 569 14.83 -5.63 -2.74
N HIS A 570 14.87 -5.37 -1.43
CA HIS A 570 14.27 -4.18 -0.83
C HIS A 570 14.80 -2.89 -1.48
N THR A 571 16.13 -2.76 -1.57
CA THR A 571 16.77 -1.54 -2.07
C THR A 571 16.47 -1.29 -3.55
N LEU A 572 16.55 -2.31 -4.40
CA LEU A 572 16.35 -2.14 -5.84
C LEU A 572 14.85 -2.04 -6.18
N TYR A 573 13.99 -2.84 -5.55
CA TYR A 573 12.54 -2.76 -5.75
C TYR A 573 11.99 -1.41 -5.31
N SER A 574 12.42 -0.90 -4.15
CA SER A 574 11.96 0.40 -3.67
C SER A 574 12.40 1.58 -4.53
N ARG A 575 13.42 1.43 -5.37
CA ARG A 575 13.83 2.48 -6.32
C ARG A 575 12.96 2.52 -7.59
N LEU A 576 12.17 1.48 -7.85
CA LEU A 576 11.21 1.50 -8.96
C LEU A 576 10.07 2.47 -8.63
N PRO A 577 9.78 3.46 -9.48
CA PRO A 577 8.62 4.32 -9.30
C PRO A 577 7.34 3.48 -9.23
N VAL A 578 6.41 3.83 -8.34
CA VAL A 578 5.12 3.11 -8.21
C VAL A 578 4.30 3.12 -9.50
N HIS A 579 4.51 4.13 -10.34
CA HIS A 579 3.93 4.24 -11.68
C HIS A 579 4.42 3.16 -12.65
N HIS A 580 5.61 2.59 -12.42
CA HIS A 580 6.22 1.52 -13.21
C HIS A 580 6.14 0.16 -12.51
N ASN A 581 5.26 0.05 -11.52
CA ASN A 581 5.17 -1.12 -10.66
C ASN A 581 3.72 -1.44 -10.23
N PRO A 582 2.68 -1.16 -11.04
CA PRO A 582 1.32 -1.06 -10.52
C PRO A 582 0.80 -2.38 -9.94
N HIS A 583 0.33 -2.39 -8.69
CA HIS A 583 -0.34 -3.58 -8.13
C HIS A 583 -1.81 -3.68 -8.56
N ARG A 584 -2.48 -2.54 -8.73
CA ARG A 584 -3.89 -2.46 -9.12
C ARG A 584 -4.05 -1.75 -10.45
N ILE A 585 -4.46 -2.51 -11.46
CA ILE A 585 -4.83 -1.99 -12.78
C ILE A 585 -6.36 -1.91 -12.88
N ARG A 586 -6.86 -0.80 -13.43
CA ARG A 586 -8.29 -0.45 -13.54
C ARG A 586 -8.86 -0.52 -14.96
N VAL A 587 -8.03 -0.93 -15.91
CA VAL A 587 -8.43 -1.24 -17.29
C VAL A 587 -8.39 -2.73 -17.53
N GLU A 588 -9.29 -3.21 -18.39
CA GLU A 588 -9.32 -4.61 -18.80
C GLU A 588 -8.05 -5.01 -19.57
N PRO A 589 -7.68 -6.31 -19.53
CA PRO A 589 -6.64 -6.87 -20.36
C PRO A 589 -6.81 -6.50 -21.85
N PRO A 590 -5.72 -6.28 -22.60
CA PRO A 590 -5.81 -5.88 -24.00
C PRO A 590 -6.52 -6.94 -24.85
N THR A 591 -7.25 -6.45 -25.84
CA THR A 591 -8.00 -7.25 -26.82
C THR A 591 -7.43 -7.10 -28.23
N GLY A 592 -6.54 -6.13 -28.49
CA GLY A 592 -5.89 -5.91 -29.79
C GLY A 592 -6.50 -4.79 -30.62
N ASN A 593 -7.67 -4.28 -30.22
CA ASN A 593 -8.34 -3.12 -30.82
C ASN A 593 -8.70 -2.09 -29.74
N ASP A 594 -7.85 -1.99 -28.72
CA ASP A 594 -8.14 -1.23 -27.51
C ASP A 594 -8.14 0.28 -27.79
N LEU A 595 -9.16 0.97 -27.27
CA LEU A 595 -9.22 2.43 -27.33
C LEU A 595 -8.17 3.03 -26.39
N LYS A 596 -7.47 4.05 -26.89
CA LYS A 596 -6.48 4.81 -26.11
C LYS A 596 -7.08 5.20 -24.76
N THR A 597 -6.35 4.90 -23.68
CA THR A 597 -6.72 5.30 -22.34
C THR A 597 -5.76 6.34 -21.79
N GLU A 598 -6.32 7.25 -21.03
CA GLU A 598 -5.56 8.19 -20.22
C GLU A 598 -5.10 7.49 -18.94
N TRP A 599 -3.99 7.94 -18.38
CA TRP A 599 -3.33 7.24 -17.28
C TRP A 599 -4.22 7.06 -16.04
N TRP A 600 -5.06 8.05 -15.71
CA TRP A 600 -5.97 8.00 -14.55
C TRP A 600 -7.08 6.95 -14.72
N GLN A 601 -7.29 6.45 -15.95
CA GLN A 601 -8.18 5.33 -16.20
C GLN A 601 -7.49 4.00 -15.92
N ARG A 602 -6.16 3.94 -16.04
CA ARG A 602 -5.33 2.75 -15.83
C ARG A 602 -5.07 2.47 -14.35
N THR A 603 -4.86 3.51 -13.54
CA THR A 603 -4.66 3.42 -12.09
C THR A 603 -5.33 4.60 -11.38
N ARG A 604 -5.93 4.40 -10.19
CA ARG A 604 -6.46 5.50 -9.37
C ARG A 604 -5.37 6.08 -8.48
N HIS A 605 -5.45 7.36 -8.15
CA HIS A 605 -4.55 7.99 -7.16
C HIS A 605 -4.57 7.23 -5.82
N THR A 606 -5.73 6.71 -5.40
CA THR A 606 -5.84 5.93 -4.16
C THR A 606 -5.06 4.61 -4.22
N ASP A 607 -4.98 3.99 -5.39
CA ASP A 607 -4.21 2.75 -5.57
C ASP A 607 -2.71 3.05 -5.54
N LEU A 608 -2.28 4.10 -6.24
CA LEU A 608 -0.90 4.57 -6.23
C LEU A 608 -0.45 5.04 -4.85
N PHE A 609 -1.31 5.76 -4.11
CA PHE A 609 -1.04 6.18 -2.74
C PHE A 609 -0.83 4.98 -1.82
N ARG A 610 -1.74 3.99 -1.86
CA ARG A 610 -1.64 2.76 -1.07
C ARG A 610 -0.33 2.02 -1.36
N GLN A 611 0.05 1.96 -2.62
CA GLN A 611 1.29 1.31 -3.03
C GLN A 611 2.52 2.11 -2.59
N GLU A 612 2.51 3.43 -2.73
CA GLU A 612 3.63 4.29 -2.37
C GLU A 612 3.86 4.30 -0.86
N ILE A 613 2.80 4.36 -0.05
CA ILE A 613 2.95 4.27 1.39
C ILE A 613 3.43 2.87 1.81
N ALA A 614 2.98 1.80 1.13
CA ALA A 614 3.50 0.46 1.34
C ALA A 614 5.00 0.37 0.98
N ARG A 615 5.40 0.94 -0.16
CA ARG A 615 6.81 1.02 -0.61
C ARG A 615 7.69 1.66 0.45
N ARG A 616 7.27 2.80 1.00
CA ARG A 616 8.02 3.52 2.05
C ARG A 616 8.03 2.80 3.39
N MET A 617 6.91 2.21 3.80
CA MET A 617 6.82 1.52 5.08
C MET A 617 7.62 0.23 5.10
N PHE A 618 7.55 -0.57 4.03
CA PHE A 618 8.02 -1.94 4.04
C PHE A 618 9.24 -2.21 3.15
N TYR A 619 9.53 -1.38 2.14
CA TYR A 619 10.53 -1.71 1.13
C TYR A 619 11.75 -0.78 1.05
N GLU A 620 11.64 0.50 1.40
CA GLU A 620 12.78 1.43 1.29
C GLU A 620 13.99 1.04 2.16
N SER A 621 15.21 1.36 1.74
CA SER A 621 16.43 0.82 2.36
C SER A 621 16.68 1.19 3.83
N HIS A 622 16.03 2.24 4.36
CA HIS A 622 16.04 2.54 5.79
C HIS A 622 15.07 1.64 6.60
N THR A 623 14.37 0.73 5.91
CA THR A 623 13.40 -0.22 6.45
C THR A 623 13.99 -1.63 6.70
N VAL A 624 15.18 -1.94 6.20
CA VAL A 624 15.87 -3.22 6.43
C VAL A 624 16.97 -3.06 7.47
#